data_AF-A0A973SP33-F1
#
_entry.id   AF-A0A973SP33-F1
#
_cell.length_a   1.000
_cell.length_b   1.000
_cell.length_c   1.000
_cell.angle_alpha   90.00
_cell.angle_beta   90.00
_cell.angle_gamma   90.00
#
_symmetry.space_group_name_H-M   'P 1'
#
loop_
_entity.id
_entity.type
_entity.pdbx_description
1 polymer ?
#
loop_
_entity_poly.entity_id
_entity_poly.type
_entity_poly.pdbx_seq_one_letter_code
_entity_poly.pdbx_strand_id
1 'polypeptide(L)'
;NFHADIIGRMGYADAAAHIQSLYLAGRREEAFNAIPDELADGISLVGPPGRIKERLQLWHDSPVTSLLVMGPRDEDSLRTVRDLVLG
;
A
#
# COMPACT_ATOMS: atom_id res chain seq x y z
N ASN A 1 -1.70 -14.86 -12.21
CA ASN A 1 -0.30 -14.36 -12.05
C ASN A 1 -0.12 -14.06 -10.58
N PHE A 2 1.03 -14.40 -9.99
CA PHE A 2 1.22 -14.43 -8.54
C PHE A 2 0.66 -13.20 -7.78
N HIS A 3 0.92 -11.98 -8.26
CA HIS A 3 0.43 -10.75 -7.60
C HIS A 3 -1.09 -10.58 -7.65
N ALA A 4 -1.75 -10.91 -8.77
CA ALA A 4 -3.22 -10.85 -8.83
C ALA A 4 -3.86 -11.91 -7.95
N ASP A 5 -3.23 -13.09 -7.82
CA ASP A 5 -3.73 -14.15 -6.95
C ASP A 5 -3.68 -13.73 -5.47
N ILE A 6 -2.64 -13.00 -5.06
CA ILE A 6 -2.54 -12.39 -3.71
C ILE A 6 -3.64 -11.34 -3.50
N ILE A 7 -3.80 -10.41 -4.45
CA ILE A 7 -4.83 -9.37 -4.39
C ILE A 7 -6.23 -9.99 -4.34
N GLY A 8 -6.44 -11.09 -5.08
CA GLY A 8 -7.68 -11.87 -5.03
C GLY A 8 -7.95 -12.47 -3.66
N ARG A 9 -6.94 -13.04 -2.98
CA ARG A 9 -7.06 -13.56 -1.60
C ARG A 9 -7.35 -12.46 -0.57
N MET A 10 -7.01 -11.21 -0.87
CA MET A 10 -7.37 -10.04 -0.08
C MET A 10 -8.81 -9.57 -0.32
N GLY A 11 -9.57 -10.24 -1.19
CA GLY A 11 -10.97 -9.92 -1.50
C GLY A 11 -11.17 -9.06 -2.75
N TYR A 12 -10.11 -8.77 -3.51
CA TYR A 12 -10.15 -7.86 -4.66
C TYR A 12 -10.03 -8.59 -6.00
N ALA A 13 -10.57 -9.81 -6.11
CA ALA A 13 -10.42 -10.64 -7.32
C ALA A 13 -11.00 -9.97 -8.57
N ASP A 14 -12.19 -9.38 -8.47
CA ASP A 14 -12.84 -8.69 -9.59
C ASP A 14 -12.07 -7.44 -10.02
N ALA A 15 -11.61 -6.64 -9.05
CA ALA A 15 -10.78 -5.47 -9.32
C ALA A 15 -9.46 -5.87 -9.99
N ALA A 16 -8.79 -6.93 -9.52
CA ALA A 16 -7.55 -7.43 -10.11
C ALA A 16 -7.74 -7.88 -11.56
N ALA A 17 -8.84 -8.59 -11.86
CA ALA A 17 -9.18 -9.02 -13.22
C ALA A 17 -9.43 -7.81 -14.14
N HIS A 18 -10.17 -6.81 -13.64
CA HIS A 18 -10.47 -5.60 -14.40
C HIS A 18 -9.21 -4.78 -14.73
N ILE A 19 -8.38 -4.51 -13.71
CA ILE A 19 -7.10 -3.80 -13.86
C ILE A 19 -6.20 -4.53 -14.86
N GLN A 20 -6.10 -5.85 -14.76
CA GLN A 20 -5.30 -6.67 -15.68
C GLN A 20 -5.81 -6.57 -17.12
N SER A 21 -7.12 -6.63 -17.33
CA SER A 21 -7.72 -6.47 -18.66
C SER A 21 -7.39 -5.10 -19.27
N LEU A 22 -7.50 -4.02 -18.49
CA LEU A 22 -7.15 -2.67 -18.95
C LEU A 22 -5.66 -2.55 -19.30
N TYR A 23 -4.80 -3.09 -18.44
CA TYR A 23 -3.36 -3.07 -18.64
C TYR A 23 -2.95 -3.83 -19.90
N LEU A 24 -3.48 -5.03 -20.12
CA LEU A 24 -3.19 -5.85 -21.31
C LEU A 24 -3.75 -5.23 -22.60
N ALA A 25 -4.81 -4.43 -22.52
CA ALA A 25 -5.33 -3.63 -23.62
C ALA A 25 -4.52 -2.34 -23.88
N GLY A 26 -3.44 -2.09 -23.13
CA GLY A 26 -2.61 -0.89 -23.24
C GLY A 26 -3.21 0.37 -22.59
N ARG A 27 -4.36 0.25 -21.91
CA ARG A 27 -5.10 1.35 -21.26
C ARG A 27 -4.55 1.61 -19.85
N ARG A 28 -3.30 2.07 -19.78
CA ARG A 28 -2.55 2.16 -18.51
C ARG A 28 -3.13 3.14 -17.50
N GLU A 29 -3.59 4.31 -17.94
CA GLU A 29 -4.16 5.32 -17.05
C GLU A 29 -5.46 4.83 -16.40
N GLU A 30 -6.32 4.18 -17.20
CA GLU A 30 -7.55 3.58 -16.70
C GLU A 30 -7.27 2.41 -15.76
N ALA A 31 -6.26 1.59 -16.06
CA ALA A 31 -5.83 0.53 -15.16
C ALA A 31 -5.34 1.08 -13.82
N PHE A 32 -4.63 2.21 -13.82
CA PHE A 32 -4.19 2.89 -12.60
C PHE A 32 -5.37 3.45 -11.81
N ASN A 33 -6.29 4.16 -12.47
CA ASN A 33 -7.48 4.72 -11.82
C ASN A 33 -8.47 3.66 -11.31
N ALA A 34 -8.36 2.42 -11.80
CA ALA A 34 -9.16 1.29 -11.34
C ALA A 34 -8.62 0.61 -10.07
N ILE A 35 -7.45 1.02 -9.57
CA ILE A 35 -6.90 0.50 -8.31
C ILE A 35 -7.71 1.07 -7.14
N PRO A 36 -8.35 0.24 -6.29
CA PRO A 36 -9.07 0.73 -5.13
C PRO A 36 -8.12 1.38 -4.11
N ASP A 37 -8.51 2.52 -3.55
CA ASP A 37 -7.73 3.21 -2.51
C ASP A 37 -7.56 2.32 -1.27
N GLU A 38 -8.59 1.54 -0.91
CA GLU A 38 -8.57 0.62 0.23
C GLU A 38 -7.54 -0.50 0.05
N LEU A 39 -7.27 -0.91 -1.19
CA LEU A 39 -6.21 -1.89 -1.47
C LEU A 39 -4.84 -1.27 -1.18
N ALA A 40 -4.58 -0.05 -1.65
CA ALA A 40 -3.33 0.65 -1.39
C ALA A 40 -3.10 0.87 0.12
N ASP A 41 -4.15 1.29 0.81
CA ASP A 41 -4.20 1.47 2.26
C ASP A 41 -3.96 0.16 3.04
N GLY A 42 -4.44 -0.97 2.51
CA GLY A 42 -4.29 -2.28 3.12
C GLY A 42 -2.90 -2.90 2.97
N ILE A 43 -2.13 -2.48 1.97
CA ILE A 43 -0.80 -3.05 1.67
C ILE A 43 0.35 -2.07 1.89
N SER A 44 0.07 -0.81 2.23
CA SER A 44 1.09 0.22 2.43
C SER A 44 0.65 1.30 3.42
N LEU A 45 1.64 1.90 4.10
CA LEU A 45 1.47 3.11 4.90
C LEU A 45 2.00 4.30 4.10
N VAL A 46 1.10 5.04 3.46
CA VAL A 46 1.45 6.14 2.54
C VAL A 46 0.64 7.40 2.88
N GLY A 47 1.31 8.54 2.77
CA GLY A 47 0.70 9.86 2.94
C GLY A 47 1.47 10.74 3.92
N PRO A 48 0.86 11.84 4.39
CA PRO A 48 1.45 12.71 5.39
C PRO A 48 1.74 11.98 6.71
N PRO A 49 2.72 12.43 7.51
CA PRO A 49 3.11 11.78 8.78
C PRO A 49 1.93 11.50 9.73
N GLY A 50 0.98 12.43 9.86
CA GLY A 50 -0.21 12.24 10.71
C GLY A 50 -1.07 11.05 10.30
N ARG A 51 -1.33 10.90 9.00
CA ARG A 51 -2.09 9.76 8.45
C ARG A 51 -1.34 8.44 8.66
N ILE A 52 -0.03 8.44 8.44
CA ILE A 52 0.80 7.25 8.69
C ILE A 52 0.69 6.87 10.17
N LYS A 53 0.80 7.83 11.09
CA LYS A 53 0.68 7.59 12.54
C LYS A 53 -0.65 6.93 12.91
N GLU A 54 -1.76 7.50 12.43
CA GLU A 54 -3.10 6.98 12.71
C GLU A 54 -3.27 5.53 12.23
N ARG A 55 -2.76 5.22 11.03
CA ARG A 55 -2.88 3.89 10.43
C ARG A 55 -1.88 2.88 10.99
N LEU A 56 -0.74 3.33 11.52
CA LEU A 56 0.30 2.47 12.09
C LEU A 56 -0.25 1.57 13.20
N GLN A 57 -1.23 2.05 13.98
CA GLN A 57 -1.87 1.25 15.03
C GLN A 57 -2.50 -0.04 14.48
N LEU A 58 -3.19 0.02 13.34
CA LEU A 58 -3.80 -1.16 12.71
C LEU A 58 -2.75 -2.22 12.34
N TRP A 59 -1.55 -1.77 11.97
CA TRP A 59 -0.45 -2.66 11.62
C TRP A 59 0.22 -3.24 12.86
N HIS A 60 0.34 -2.45 13.94
CA HIS A 60 0.77 -2.95 15.25
C HIS A 60 -0.16 -4.03 15.82
N ASP A 61 -1.47 -3.87 15.63
CA ASP A 61 -2.47 -4.83 16.07
C ASP A 61 -2.57 -6.07 15.15
N SER A 62 -1.82 -6.08 14.04
CA SER A 62 -1.77 -7.17 13.09
C SER A 62 -0.62 -8.16 13.38
N PRO A 63 -0.60 -9.35 12.74
CA PRO A 63 0.53 -10.29 12.87
C PRO A 63 1.85 -9.83 12.21
N VAL A 64 1.89 -8.64 11.59
CA VAL A 64 3.09 -8.12 10.92
C VAL A 64 4.18 -7.80 11.95
N THR A 65 5.37 -8.40 11.78
CA THR A 65 6.52 -8.18 12.67
C THR A 65 7.58 -7.24 12.09
N SER A 66 7.46 -6.87 10.82
CA SER A 66 8.46 -6.07 10.11
C SER A 66 7.83 -5.23 9.02
N LEU A 67 8.29 -3.97 8.92
CA LEU A 67 7.89 -3.03 7.88
C LEU A 67 9.10 -2.67 7.03
N LEU A 68 8.93 -2.70 5.71
CA LEU A 68 9.93 -2.17 4.78
C LEU A 68 9.75 -0.66 4.68
N VAL A 69 10.76 0.10 5.11
CA VAL A 69 10.77 1.56 4.93
C VAL A 69 11.33 1.88 3.55
N MET A 70 10.49 2.45 2.69
CA MET A 70 10.87 2.94 1.36
C MET A 70 10.53 4.43 1.25
N GLY A 71 11.38 5.19 0.58
CA GLY A 71 11.07 6.60 0.24
C GLY A 71 11.92 7.67 0.92
N PRO A 72 12.38 7.55 2.19
CA PRO A 72 13.29 8.55 2.77
C PRO A 72 14.54 8.73 1.90
N ARG A 73 14.85 9.98 1.55
CA ARG A 73 16.03 10.34 0.74
C ARG A 73 17.07 11.17 1.50
N ASP A 74 16.74 11.50 2.75
CA ASP A 74 17.50 12.36 3.63
C ASP A 74 17.29 11.93 5.09
N GLU A 75 18.14 12.46 5.96
CA GLU A 75 18.17 12.11 7.37
C GLU A 75 16.92 12.59 8.12
N ASP A 76 16.37 13.74 7.76
CA ASP A 76 15.18 14.31 8.43
C ASP A 76 13.94 13.45 8.17
N SER A 77 13.79 12.96 6.95
CA SER A 77 12.75 12.00 6.57
C SER A 77 12.90 10.68 7.33
N LEU A 78 14.14 10.18 7.51
CA LEU A 78 14.39 8.98 8.31
C LEU A 78 14.07 9.20 9.80
N ARG A 79 14.44 10.36 10.36
CA ARG A 79 14.11 10.74 11.73
C ARG A 79 12.60 10.82 11.95
N THR A 80 11.87 11.36 10.98
CA THR A 80 10.41 11.39 11.00
C THR A 80 9.82 9.98 11.06
N VAL A 81 10.27 9.05 10.21
CA VAL A 81 9.81 7.65 10.26
C VAL A 81 10.15 6.99 11.59
N ARG A 82 11.37 7.20 12.10
CA ARG A 82 11.78 6.69 13.42
C ARG A 82 10.83 7.19 14.52
N ASP A 83 10.54 8.49 14.54
CA ASP A 83 9.71 9.10 15.59
C ASP A 83 8.25 8.65 15.50
N LEU A 84 7.75 8.32 14.30
CA LEU A 84 6.43 7.73 14.11
C LEU A 84 6.34 6.29 14.63
N VAL A 85 7.43 5.52 14.53
CA VAL A 85 7.43 4.07 14.86
C VAL A 85 7.86 3.80 16.30
N LEU A 86 8.76 4.60 16.85
CA LEU A 86 9.34 4.39 18.19
C LEU A 86 8.85 5.38 19.26
N GLY A 87 8.14 6.45 18.86
CA GLY A 87 7.64 7.50 19.76
C GLY A 87 6.16 7.35 20.07
#